data_AF-A0A4R9M119-F1
#
_entry.id   AF-A0A4R9M119-F1
#
_cell.length_a   1.000
_cell.length_b   1.000
_cell.length_c   1.000
_cell.angle_alpha   90.00
_cell.angle_beta   90.00
_cell.angle_gamma   90.00
#
_symmetry.space_group_name_H-M   'P 1'
#
loop_
_entity.id
_entity.type
_entity.pdbx_description
1 polymer ?
#
loop_
_entity_poly.entity_id
_entity_poly.type
_entity_poly.pdbx_seq_one_letter_code
_entity_poly.pdbx_strand_id
1 'polypeptide(L)'
;MPWTEGKPYGSFKKILLEPASLAQEAKVLAESIAELLSLWKAESLSDAETALRFVLLHLEYRAGSRAYLKTGKNLPPKEPILPFLETARFFGMPDTVRQALWKWNAGEWDIRLVDFHPTGKEMLYSQSMGYRLTTIDWEACLSGQLVEEKRDSFEHLLHDLAHAFMFFREDYDHIGQVNFFKAMYSEFSHFETFLVSDSEFKRKFEYCISDMNSHPAHLEAYWKAIRREAGIPV
;
A
#
# COMPACT_ATOMS: atom_id res chain seq x y z
N MET A 1 7.15 -8.82 -10.25
CA MET A 1 7.12 -9.32 -8.85
C MET A 1 8.37 -8.84 -8.14
N PRO A 2 8.48 -8.74 -6.79
CA PRO A 2 9.78 -8.58 -6.14
C PRO A 2 10.53 -9.92 -6.24
N TRP A 3 10.83 -10.30 -7.47
CA TRP A 3 11.49 -11.53 -7.86
C TRP A 3 12.71 -11.12 -8.68
N THR A 4 13.87 -11.50 -8.19
CA THR A 4 15.13 -11.29 -8.91
C THR A 4 15.68 -12.67 -9.23
N GLU A 5 15.92 -12.94 -10.51
CA GLU A 5 16.42 -14.24 -10.97
C GLU A 5 15.56 -15.43 -10.49
N GLY A 6 14.23 -15.25 -10.51
CA GLY A 6 13.29 -16.29 -10.07
C GLY A 6 13.24 -16.52 -8.56
N LYS A 7 13.81 -15.62 -7.74
CA LYS A 7 13.75 -15.70 -6.27
C LYS A 7 12.98 -14.54 -5.66
N PRO A 8 12.02 -14.78 -4.74
CA PRO A 8 11.32 -13.71 -4.06
C PRO A 8 12.24 -12.95 -3.11
N TYR A 9 12.17 -11.63 -3.13
CA TYR A 9 12.88 -10.70 -2.25
C TYR A 9 11.90 -9.69 -1.60
N GLY A 10 12.42 -8.84 -0.72
CA GLY A 10 11.61 -7.83 -0.03
C GLY A 10 10.90 -8.34 1.23
N SER A 11 10.09 -7.46 1.83
CA SER A 11 9.46 -7.65 3.14
C SER A 11 8.43 -8.77 3.17
N PHE A 12 7.76 -9.01 2.04
CA PHE A 12 6.64 -9.97 1.93
C PHE A 12 7.02 -11.31 1.30
N LYS A 13 8.32 -11.55 1.04
CA LYS A 13 8.81 -12.73 0.29
C LYS A 13 8.31 -14.10 0.77
N LYS A 14 7.90 -14.22 2.04
CA LYS A 14 7.44 -15.47 2.66
C LYS A 14 5.99 -15.85 2.31
N ILE A 15 5.23 -14.92 1.75
CA ILE A 15 3.81 -15.07 1.41
C ILE A 15 3.53 -14.72 -0.05
N LEU A 16 4.57 -14.63 -0.88
CA LEU A 16 4.43 -14.48 -2.32
C LEU A 16 4.18 -15.84 -2.95
N LEU A 17 3.32 -15.83 -3.98
CA LEU A 17 3.15 -16.96 -4.88
C LEU A 17 4.00 -16.76 -6.13
N GLU A 18 4.36 -17.87 -6.77
CA GLU A 18 4.86 -17.83 -8.14
C GLU A 18 3.74 -17.33 -9.08
N PRO A 19 4.04 -16.56 -10.13
CA PRO A 19 3.03 -16.08 -11.08
C PRO A 19 2.13 -17.18 -11.64
N ALA A 20 2.70 -18.36 -11.90
CA ALA A 20 1.94 -19.52 -12.40
C ALA A 20 0.89 -20.05 -11.42
N SER A 21 1.01 -19.77 -10.12
CA SER A 21 0.06 -20.18 -9.08
C SER A 21 -1.05 -19.16 -8.84
N LEU A 22 -0.93 -17.93 -9.36
CA LEU A 22 -1.91 -16.86 -9.13
C LEU A 22 -3.28 -17.19 -9.75
N ALA A 23 -3.30 -17.79 -10.95
CA ALA A 23 -4.54 -18.21 -11.59
C ALA A 23 -5.31 -19.26 -10.76
N GLN A 24 -4.58 -20.13 -10.04
CA GLN A 24 -5.20 -21.13 -9.17
C GLN A 24 -5.73 -20.50 -7.88
N GLU A 25 -5.00 -19.55 -7.28
CA GLU A 25 -5.50 -18.77 -6.14
C GLU A 25 -6.78 -18.02 -6.51
N ALA A 26 -6.73 -17.27 -7.63
CA ALA A 26 -7.86 -16.50 -8.12
C ALA A 26 -9.10 -17.38 -8.32
N LYS A 27 -8.94 -18.58 -8.91
CA LYS A 27 -10.04 -19.53 -9.09
C LYS A 27 -10.63 -20.00 -7.76
N VAL A 28 -9.81 -20.27 -6.74
CA VAL A 28 -10.30 -20.75 -5.44
C VAL A 28 -10.98 -19.63 -4.66
N LEU A 29 -10.46 -18.42 -4.73
CA LEU A 29 -10.96 -17.27 -3.98
C LEU A 29 -12.05 -16.48 -4.72
N ALA A 30 -12.33 -16.80 -5.99
CA ALA A 30 -13.19 -16.01 -6.88
C ALA A 30 -14.54 -15.62 -6.26
N GLU A 31 -15.24 -16.57 -5.64
CA GLU A 31 -16.56 -16.33 -5.03
C GLU A 31 -16.45 -15.37 -3.84
N SER A 32 -15.50 -15.62 -2.93
CA SER A 32 -15.28 -14.76 -1.76
C SER A 32 -14.78 -13.36 -2.13
N ILE A 33 -13.95 -13.23 -3.16
CA ILE A 33 -13.49 -11.93 -3.67
C ILE A 33 -14.63 -11.18 -4.35
N ALA A 34 -15.45 -11.86 -5.16
CA ALA A 34 -16.62 -11.24 -5.79
C ALA A 34 -17.66 -10.78 -4.77
N GLU A 35 -17.92 -11.57 -3.73
CA GLU A 35 -18.78 -11.19 -2.61
C GLU A 35 -18.22 -9.96 -1.89
N LEU A 36 -16.92 -9.98 -1.55
CA LEU A 36 -16.27 -8.86 -0.87
C LEU A 36 -16.35 -7.55 -1.68
N LEU A 37 -16.06 -7.63 -2.98
CA LEU A 37 -16.20 -6.49 -3.90
C LEU A 37 -17.65 -5.99 -3.95
N SER A 38 -18.63 -6.90 -4.04
CA SER A 38 -20.05 -6.53 -4.05
C SER A 38 -20.46 -5.80 -2.77
N LEU A 39 -20.01 -6.29 -1.60
CA LEU A 39 -20.32 -5.67 -0.31
C LEU A 39 -19.67 -4.29 -0.17
N TRP A 40 -18.43 -4.12 -0.63
CA TRP A 40 -17.75 -2.83 -0.65
C TRP A 40 -18.43 -1.84 -1.60
N LYS A 41 -18.78 -2.25 -2.82
CA LYS A 41 -19.52 -1.40 -3.79
C LYS A 41 -20.92 -1.02 -3.33
N ALA A 42 -21.54 -1.85 -2.49
CA ALA A 42 -22.82 -1.56 -1.86
C ALA A 42 -22.69 -0.75 -0.55
N GLU A 43 -21.49 -0.25 -0.21
CA GLU A 43 -21.19 0.49 1.02
C GLU A 43 -21.60 -0.26 2.31
N SER A 44 -21.73 -1.58 2.22
CA SER A 44 -22.08 -2.44 3.36
C SER A 44 -20.85 -2.77 4.21
N LEU A 45 -19.65 -2.56 3.66
CA LEU A 45 -18.37 -2.65 4.36
C LEU A 45 -17.62 -1.33 4.16
N SER A 46 -16.94 -0.89 5.22
CA SER A 46 -15.99 0.23 5.10
C SER A 46 -14.76 -0.19 4.28
N ASP A 47 -14.01 0.80 3.79
CA ASP A 47 -12.73 0.57 3.12
C ASP A 47 -11.74 -0.23 4.00
N ALA A 48 -11.64 0.15 5.28
CA ALA A 48 -10.73 -0.47 6.24
C ALA A 48 -11.07 -1.93 6.51
N GLU A 49 -12.37 -2.23 6.62
CA GLU A 49 -12.87 -3.59 6.81
C GLU A 49 -12.70 -4.43 5.54
N THR A 50 -12.93 -3.83 4.37
CA THR A 50 -12.73 -4.47 3.06
C THR A 50 -11.27 -4.88 2.90
N ALA A 51 -10.33 -3.95 3.16
CA ALA A 51 -8.90 -4.22 3.10
C ALA A 51 -8.47 -5.33 4.08
N LEU A 52 -9.00 -5.32 5.32
CA LEU A 52 -8.71 -6.39 6.28
C LEU A 52 -9.19 -7.75 5.77
N ARG A 53 -10.46 -7.85 5.35
CA ARG A 53 -11.04 -9.11 4.87
C ARG A 53 -10.29 -9.64 3.65
N PHE A 54 -9.92 -8.76 2.73
CA PHE A 54 -9.07 -9.11 1.59
C PHE A 54 -7.71 -9.67 2.03
N VAL A 55 -7.04 -9.00 2.96
CA VAL A 55 -5.76 -9.48 3.51
C VAL A 55 -5.90 -10.85 4.17
N LEU A 56 -6.96 -11.07 4.96
CA LEU A 56 -7.18 -12.34 5.64
C LEU A 56 -7.47 -13.48 4.65
N LEU A 57 -8.29 -13.25 3.62
CA LEU A 57 -8.58 -14.25 2.58
C LEU A 57 -7.31 -14.79 1.93
N HIS A 58 -6.45 -13.89 1.45
CA HIS A 58 -5.18 -14.27 0.81
C HIS A 58 -4.19 -14.88 1.79
N LEU A 59 -4.04 -14.29 2.99
CA LEU A 59 -3.10 -14.79 3.99
C LEU A 59 -3.46 -16.22 4.42
N GLU A 60 -4.75 -16.49 4.66
CA GLU A 60 -5.24 -17.81 5.06
C GLU A 60 -5.12 -18.83 3.93
N TYR A 61 -5.38 -18.43 2.68
CA TYR A 61 -5.14 -19.30 1.52
C TYR A 61 -3.66 -19.67 1.38
N ARG A 62 -2.76 -18.68 1.41
CA ARG A 62 -1.33 -18.87 1.14
C ARG A 62 -0.57 -19.53 2.29
N ALA A 63 -0.93 -19.21 3.53
CA ALA A 63 -0.20 -19.68 4.72
C ALA A 63 -0.93 -20.79 5.50
N GLY A 64 -2.22 -20.98 5.28
CA GLY A 64 -3.04 -21.99 5.97
C GLY A 64 -2.95 -21.85 7.49
N SER A 65 -2.65 -22.96 8.17
CA SER A 65 -2.47 -22.99 9.63
C SER A 65 -1.33 -22.09 10.16
N ARG A 66 -0.46 -21.59 9.27
CA ARG A 66 0.63 -20.68 9.60
C ARG A 66 0.27 -19.20 9.41
N ALA A 67 -0.94 -18.86 8.97
CA ALA A 67 -1.35 -17.47 8.74
C ALA A 67 -1.08 -16.54 9.93
N TYR A 68 -1.16 -17.09 11.15
CA TYR A 68 -0.94 -16.36 12.39
C TYR A 68 0.26 -16.90 13.16
N LEU A 69 1.10 -16.00 13.68
CA LEU A 69 2.22 -16.38 14.54
C LEU A 69 1.72 -16.85 15.91
N LYS A 70 2.32 -17.94 16.41
CA LYS A 70 2.01 -18.46 17.74
C LYS A 70 2.59 -17.51 18.80
N THR A 71 1.72 -16.82 19.52
CA THR A 71 2.08 -15.91 20.63
C THR A 71 1.94 -16.57 22.00
N GLY A 72 1.67 -17.88 22.06
CA GLY A 72 1.36 -18.61 23.29
C GLY A 72 -0.07 -18.35 23.82
N LYS A 73 -0.83 -17.47 23.18
CA LYS A 73 -2.26 -17.24 23.41
C LYS A 73 -3.07 -17.81 22.26
N ASN A 74 -4.33 -18.17 22.53
CA ASN A 74 -5.27 -18.51 21.46
C ASN A 74 -5.49 -17.28 20.57
N LEU A 75 -5.61 -17.51 19.27
CA LEU A 75 -6.04 -16.47 18.34
C LEU A 75 -7.45 -16.03 18.75
N PRO A 76 -7.71 -14.72 18.95
CA PRO A 76 -9.06 -14.26 19.24
C PRO A 76 -9.99 -14.52 18.04
N PRO A 77 -11.32 -14.43 18.24
CA PRO A 77 -12.24 -14.34 17.11
C PRO A 77 -11.88 -13.11 16.25
N LYS A 78 -12.14 -13.22 14.93
CA LYS A 78 -11.92 -12.12 13.97
C LYS A 78 -12.82 -10.92 14.23
N GLU A 79 -13.97 -11.16 14.85
CA GLU A 79 -14.90 -10.14 15.30
C GLU A 79 -14.95 -10.09 16.84
N PRO A 80 -14.93 -8.90 17.46
CA PRO A 80 -14.75 -7.58 16.83
C PRO A 80 -13.33 -7.35 16.26
N ILE A 81 -13.23 -6.62 15.15
CA ILE A 81 -11.99 -6.37 14.39
C ILE A 81 -10.84 -5.79 15.23
N LEU A 82 -11.10 -4.78 16.07
CA LEU A 82 -10.02 -4.08 16.77
C LEU A 82 -9.29 -4.99 17.79
N PRO A 83 -9.99 -5.73 18.68
CA PRO A 83 -9.33 -6.75 19.53
C PRO A 83 -8.60 -7.85 18.76
N PHE A 84 -9.13 -8.25 17.59
CA PHE A 84 -8.43 -9.19 16.72
C PHE A 84 -7.09 -8.60 16.25
N LEU A 85 -7.12 -7.41 15.66
CA LEU A 85 -5.94 -6.74 15.14
C LEU A 85 -4.93 -6.36 16.23
N GLU A 86 -5.36 -6.12 17.47
CA GLU A 86 -4.47 -5.82 18.59
C GLU A 86 -3.54 -7.00 18.92
N THR A 87 -4.08 -8.22 18.83
CA THR A 87 -3.40 -9.43 19.33
C THR A 87 -2.88 -10.35 18.23
N ALA A 88 -3.56 -10.44 17.09
CA ALA A 88 -3.13 -11.25 15.95
C ALA A 88 -1.77 -10.76 15.44
N ARG A 89 -0.95 -11.69 14.93
CA ARG A 89 0.32 -11.36 14.26
C ARG A 89 0.39 -12.15 12.98
N PHE A 90 0.53 -11.46 11.85
CA PHE A 90 0.48 -12.09 10.53
C PHE A 90 1.82 -12.69 10.16
N PHE A 91 1.80 -13.92 9.65
CA PHE A 91 3.01 -14.60 9.20
C PHE A 91 3.55 -13.96 7.93
N GLY A 92 4.87 -13.78 7.89
CA GLY A 92 5.56 -13.35 6.68
C GLY A 92 5.34 -11.89 6.29
N MET A 93 4.80 -11.08 7.20
CA MET A 93 4.52 -9.67 7.02
C MET A 93 5.14 -8.86 8.17
N PRO A 94 5.70 -7.67 7.90
CA PRO A 94 6.06 -6.73 8.96
C PRO A 94 4.81 -6.28 9.72
N ASP A 95 5.00 -5.89 10.99
CA ASP A 95 3.91 -5.43 11.84
C ASP A 95 3.30 -4.10 11.36
N THR A 96 3.97 -3.40 10.46
CA THR A 96 3.53 -2.15 9.83
C THR A 96 2.15 -2.29 9.17
N VAL A 97 1.92 -3.39 8.45
CA VAL A 97 0.62 -3.66 7.81
C VAL A 97 -0.49 -3.81 8.84
N ARG A 98 -0.26 -4.61 9.88
CA ARG A 98 -1.25 -4.84 10.94
C ARG A 98 -1.57 -3.53 11.66
N GLN A 99 -0.55 -2.72 11.97
CA GLN A 99 -0.75 -1.43 12.62
C GLN A 99 -1.53 -0.45 11.75
N ALA A 100 -1.25 -0.39 10.43
CA ALA A 100 -2.04 0.40 9.50
C ALA A 100 -3.50 -0.04 9.47
N LEU A 101 -3.78 -1.33 9.34
CA LEU A 101 -5.14 -1.86 9.40
C LEU A 101 -5.82 -1.55 10.74
N TRP A 102 -5.10 -1.63 11.86
CA TRP A 102 -5.65 -1.35 13.19
C TRP A 102 -6.03 0.13 13.34
N LYS A 103 -5.10 1.04 13.02
CA LYS A 103 -5.33 2.49 13.11
C LYS A 103 -6.42 2.96 12.13
N TRP A 104 -6.48 2.35 10.94
CA TRP A 104 -7.51 2.64 9.96
C TRP A 104 -8.90 2.20 10.42
N ASN A 105 -9.03 0.96 10.90
CA ASN A 105 -10.31 0.45 11.45
C ASN A 105 -10.74 1.19 12.73
N ALA A 106 -9.79 1.80 13.46
CA ALA A 106 -10.08 2.66 14.60
C ALA A 106 -10.52 4.08 14.21
N GLY A 107 -10.48 4.43 12.92
CA GLY A 107 -10.77 5.78 12.42
C GLY A 107 -9.68 6.81 12.73
N GLU A 108 -8.49 6.37 13.14
CA GLU A 108 -7.38 7.26 13.50
C GLU A 108 -6.58 7.73 12.29
N TRP A 109 -6.47 6.90 11.25
CA TRP A 109 -5.71 7.21 10.03
C TRP A 109 -6.66 7.30 8.83
N ASP A 110 -6.62 8.43 8.10
CA ASP A 110 -7.40 8.66 6.87
C ASP A 110 -6.72 7.94 5.69
N ILE A 111 -7.00 6.65 5.60
CA ILE A 111 -6.65 5.82 4.44
C ILE A 111 -7.94 5.59 3.65
N ARG A 112 -7.85 5.58 2.32
CA ARG A 112 -9.01 5.36 1.44
C ARG A 112 -8.69 4.26 0.46
N LEU A 113 -9.63 3.35 0.28
CA LEU A 113 -9.51 2.26 -0.67
C LEU A 113 -10.01 2.72 -2.04
N VAL A 114 -9.24 2.45 -3.08
CA VAL A 114 -9.63 2.70 -4.47
C VAL A 114 -9.48 1.43 -5.31
N ASP A 115 -10.25 1.34 -6.38
CA ASP A 115 -10.22 0.26 -7.37
C ASP A 115 -9.55 0.66 -8.69
N PHE A 116 -8.82 1.77 -8.67
CA PHE A 116 -8.00 2.23 -9.78
C PHE A 116 -6.58 2.50 -9.30
N HIS A 117 -5.64 2.54 -10.24
CA HIS A 117 -4.25 2.91 -9.97
C HIS A 117 -4.13 4.43 -9.98
N PRO A 118 -3.89 5.08 -8.83
CA PRO A 118 -3.68 6.52 -8.82
C PRO A 118 -2.39 6.85 -9.56
N THR A 119 -2.45 7.89 -10.38
CA THR A 119 -1.26 8.54 -10.93
C THR A 119 -0.42 9.15 -9.81
N GLY A 120 0.87 9.38 -10.04
CA GLY A 120 1.73 10.07 -9.06
C GLY A 120 1.17 11.44 -8.66
N LYS A 121 0.50 12.15 -9.58
CA LYS A 121 -0.17 13.42 -9.28
C LYS A 121 -1.39 13.26 -8.36
N GLU A 122 -2.19 12.22 -8.55
CA GLU A 122 -3.32 11.92 -7.65
C GLU A 122 -2.85 11.51 -6.25
N MET A 123 -1.79 10.69 -6.17
CA MET A 123 -1.17 10.34 -4.89
C MET A 123 -0.52 11.56 -4.20
N LEU A 124 0.12 12.45 -4.97
CA LEU A 124 0.64 13.72 -4.46
C LEU A 124 -0.50 14.58 -3.89
N TYR A 125 -1.61 14.69 -4.64
CA TYR A 125 -2.79 15.42 -4.19
C TYR A 125 -3.33 14.84 -2.88
N SER A 126 -3.53 13.52 -2.78
CA SER A 126 -4.05 12.90 -1.55
C SER A 126 -3.15 13.19 -0.34
N GLN A 127 -1.84 13.02 -0.50
CA GLN A 127 -0.89 13.26 0.59
C GLN A 127 -0.83 14.74 0.97
N SER A 128 -0.95 15.66 0.01
CA SER A 128 -1.05 17.11 0.29
C SER A 128 -2.28 17.50 1.10
N MET A 129 -3.31 16.63 1.06
CA MET A 129 -4.58 16.78 1.79
C MET A 129 -4.60 16.01 3.11
N GLY A 130 -3.50 15.32 3.47
CA GLY A 130 -3.39 14.60 4.74
C GLY A 130 -3.94 13.18 4.76
N TYR A 131 -4.32 12.62 3.61
CA TYR A 131 -4.81 11.25 3.52
C TYR A 131 -3.97 10.43 2.55
N ARG A 132 -4.13 9.10 2.61
CA ARG A 132 -3.44 8.19 1.69
C ARG A 132 -4.41 7.29 0.95
N LEU A 133 -4.10 7.00 -0.30
CA LEU A 133 -4.79 5.98 -1.08
C LEU A 133 -4.11 4.62 -0.89
N THR A 134 -4.93 3.57 -0.89
CA THR A 134 -4.51 2.17 -1.03
C THR A 134 -5.33 1.56 -2.15
N THR A 135 -4.73 0.66 -2.93
CA THR A 135 -5.40 0.08 -4.09
C THR A 135 -5.59 -1.42 -3.94
N ILE A 136 -6.79 -1.89 -4.25
CA ILE A 136 -7.02 -3.28 -4.65
C ILE A 136 -7.35 -3.28 -6.14
N ASP A 137 -6.48 -3.90 -6.94
CA ASP A 137 -6.79 -4.20 -8.34
C ASP A 137 -7.64 -5.47 -8.36
N TRP A 138 -8.97 -5.29 -8.38
CA TRP A 138 -9.92 -6.40 -8.37
C TRP A 138 -9.87 -7.23 -9.66
N GLU A 139 -9.59 -6.61 -10.80
CA GLU A 139 -9.49 -7.30 -12.09
C GLU A 139 -8.26 -8.21 -12.12
N ALA A 140 -7.09 -7.70 -11.71
CA ALA A 140 -5.89 -8.52 -11.60
C ALA A 140 -6.06 -9.62 -10.54
N CYS A 141 -6.73 -9.34 -9.42
CA CYS A 141 -7.02 -10.33 -8.40
C CYS A 141 -7.90 -11.48 -8.92
N LEU A 142 -9.01 -11.16 -9.58
CA LEU A 142 -9.97 -12.15 -10.08
C LEU A 142 -9.45 -12.94 -11.30
N SER A 143 -8.60 -12.32 -12.11
CA SER A 143 -7.96 -12.97 -13.26
C SER A 143 -6.68 -13.74 -12.90
N GLY A 144 -6.12 -13.53 -11.70
CA GLY A 144 -4.83 -14.09 -11.29
C GLY A 144 -3.65 -13.49 -12.06
N GLN A 145 -3.76 -12.23 -12.48
CA GLN A 145 -2.72 -11.51 -13.20
C GLN A 145 -1.89 -10.62 -12.26
N LEU A 146 -0.75 -10.16 -12.77
CA LEU A 146 0.10 -9.22 -12.08
C LEU A 146 -0.36 -7.79 -12.35
N VAL A 147 -0.40 -6.99 -11.29
CA VAL A 147 -0.48 -5.53 -11.33
C VAL A 147 0.83 -4.97 -11.87
N GLU A 148 0.75 -4.19 -12.95
CA GLU A 148 1.88 -3.60 -13.68
C GLU A 148 3.02 -4.59 -14.02
N GLU A 149 2.71 -5.88 -14.23
CA GLU A 149 3.71 -6.96 -14.41
C GLU A 149 4.69 -7.11 -13.22
N LYS A 150 4.43 -6.40 -12.11
CA LYS A 150 5.36 -6.17 -11.01
C LYS A 150 4.95 -6.77 -9.69
N ARG A 151 3.68 -7.07 -9.45
CA ARG A 151 3.24 -7.62 -8.16
C ARG A 151 1.85 -8.22 -8.28
N ASP A 152 1.47 -9.12 -7.40
CA ASP A 152 0.07 -9.56 -7.32
C ASP A 152 -0.77 -8.52 -6.53
N SER A 153 -2.09 -8.53 -6.72
CA SER A 153 -3.00 -7.54 -6.10
C SER A 153 -2.95 -7.55 -4.57
N PHE A 154 -2.70 -8.73 -3.97
CA PHE A 154 -2.50 -8.83 -2.52
C PHE A 154 -1.22 -8.14 -2.07
N GLU A 155 -0.07 -8.41 -2.69
CA GLU A 155 1.17 -7.73 -2.33
C GLU A 155 1.12 -6.22 -2.59
N HIS A 156 0.39 -5.78 -3.63
CA HIS A 156 0.18 -4.38 -3.89
C HIS A 156 -0.51 -3.65 -2.73
N LEU A 157 -1.62 -4.20 -2.23
CA LEU A 157 -2.29 -3.64 -1.05
C LEU A 157 -1.37 -3.65 0.18
N LEU A 158 -0.61 -4.72 0.40
CA LEU A 158 0.32 -4.80 1.54
C LEU A 158 1.39 -3.71 1.49
N HIS A 159 1.88 -3.42 0.30
CA HIS A 159 2.84 -2.37 0.05
C HIS A 159 2.25 -0.98 0.33
N ASP A 160 1.04 -0.71 -0.16
CA ASP A 160 0.37 0.57 0.12
C ASP A 160 0.09 0.76 1.61
N LEU A 161 -0.34 -0.30 2.31
CA LEU A 161 -0.53 -0.29 3.76
C LEU A 161 0.79 -0.04 4.52
N ALA A 162 1.90 -0.61 4.04
CA ALA A 162 3.21 -0.35 4.61
C ALA A 162 3.62 1.11 4.45
N HIS A 163 3.30 1.73 3.31
CA HIS A 163 3.56 3.15 3.14
C HIS A 163 2.59 4.05 3.91
N ALA A 164 1.31 3.66 4.02
CA ALA A 164 0.36 4.32 4.90
C ALA A 164 0.89 4.39 6.33
N PHE A 165 1.45 3.28 6.81
CA PHE A 165 2.14 3.24 8.08
C PHE A 165 3.26 4.29 8.16
N MET A 166 4.15 4.37 7.17
CA MET A 166 5.23 5.36 7.19
C MET A 166 4.73 6.81 7.12
N PHE A 167 3.60 7.07 6.45
CA PHE A 167 3.03 8.40 6.32
C PHE A 167 2.36 8.92 7.59
N PHE A 168 1.73 8.04 8.37
CA PHE A 168 1.00 8.41 9.57
C PHE A 168 1.76 8.18 10.88
N ARG A 169 2.89 7.44 10.86
CA ARG A 169 3.65 7.16 12.08
C ARG A 169 4.23 8.45 12.68
N GLU A 170 4.08 8.59 13.99
CA GLU A 170 4.38 9.82 14.73
C GLU A 170 5.83 10.29 14.59
N ASP A 171 6.79 9.36 14.55
CA ASP A 171 8.22 9.68 14.44
C ASP A 171 8.60 10.34 13.10
N TYR A 172 7.71 10.30 12.10
CA TYR A 172 7.94 10.81 10.75
C TYR A 172 7.23 12.15 10.50
N ASP A 173 6.74 12.81 11.56
CA ASP A 173 6.11 14.14 11.48
C ASP A 173 5.10 14.23 10.33
N HIS A 174 3.95 13.58 10.52
CA HIS A 174 2.86 13.55 9.54
C HIS A 174 2.50 14.96 9.02
N ILE A 175 2.41 15.95 9.91
CA ILE A 175 2.09 17.34 9.52
C ILE A 175 3.18 17.93 8.64
N GLY A 176 4.45 17.70 8.97
CA GLY A 176 5.57 18.10 8.13
C GLY A 176 5.55 17.43 6.74
N GLN A 177 5.20 16.14 6.66
CA GLN A 177 5.06 15.43 5.38
C GLN A 177 3.94 16.06 4.54
N VAL A 178 2.78 16.32 5.15
CA VAL A 178 1.65 16.97 4.46
C VAL A 178 2.05 18.34 3.91
N ASN A 179 2.76 19.16 4.71
CA ASN A 179 3.23 20.47 4.26
C ASN A 179 4.22 20.36 3.10
N PHE A 180 5.14 19.38 3.13
CA PHE A 180 6.05 19.09 2.04
C PHE A 180 5.31 18.76 0.74
N PHE A 181 4.39 17.78 0.79
CA PHE A 181 3.61 17.39 -0.38
C PHE A 181 2.71 18.51 -0.89
N LYS A 182 2.18 19.35 0.00
CA LYS A 182 1.40 20.53 -0.36
C LYS A 182 2.22 21.57 -1.10
N ALA A 183 3.44 21.83 -0.66
CA ALA A 183 4.36 22.70 -1.40
C ALA A 183 4.65 22.12 -2.80
N MET A 184 5.03 20.84 -2.89
CA MET A 184 5.26 20.18 -4.17
C MET A 184 4.05 20.22 -5.11
N TYR A 185 2.85 19.94 -4.59
CA TYR A 185 1.62 19.97 -5.38
C TYR A 185 1.31 21.37 -5.91
N SER A 186 1.50 22.39 -5.08
CA SER A 186 1.28 23.79 -5.48
C SER A 186 2.22 24.26 -6.59
N GLU A 187 3.41 23.67 -6.67
CA GLU A 187 4.42 23.98 -7.67
C GLU A 187 4.42 23.02 -8.87
N PHE A 188 3.55 21.99 -8.89
CA PHE A 188 3.60 20.88 -9.84
C PHE A 188 3.68 21.34 -11.31
N SER A 189 2.92 22.37 -11.69
CA SER A 189 2.91 22.92 -13.05
C SER A 189 4.27 23.44 -13.52
N HIS A 190 5.12 23.90 -12.60
CA HIS A 190 6.49 24.34 -12.91
C HIS A 190 7.39 23.15 -13.28
N PHE A 191 7.07 21.95 -12.79
CA PHE A 191 7.85 20.74 -13.05
C PHE A 191 7.41 20.01 -14.32
N GLU A 192 6.20 20.26 -14.84
CA GLU A 192 5.64 19.53 -15.99
C GLU A 192 6.56 19.51 -17.21
N THR A 193 7.23 20.63 -17.51
CA THR A 193 8.18 20.68 -18.63
C THR A 193 9.36 19.73 -18.41
N PHE A 194 9.91 19.69 -17.19
CA PHE A 194 11.02 18.81 -16.83
C PHE A 194 10.62 17.33 -16.81
N LEU A 195 9.39 17.04 -16.37
CA LEU A 195 8.84 15.67 -16.40
C LEU A 195 8.72 15.12 -17.82
N VAL A 196 8.56 16.00 -18.83
CA VAL A 196 8.53 15.61 -20.24
C VAL A 196 9.93 15.52 -20.83
N SER A 197 10.81 16.48 -20.53
CA SER A 197 12.12 16.58 -21.18
C SER A 197 13.21 15.72 -20.55
N ASP A 198 13.08 15.33 -19.27
CA ASP A 198 14.09 14.59 -18.52
C ASP A 198 13.48 13.33 -17.87
N SER A 199 13.78 12.18 -18.48
CA SER A 199 13.30 10.88 -18.01
C SER A 199 13.86 10.46 -16.65
N GLU A 200 15.08 10.90 -16.31
CA GLU A 200 15.68 10.57 -15.01
C GLU A 200 15.03 11.40 -13.90
N PHE A 201 14.85 12.70 -14.13
CA PHE A 201 14.10 13.57 -13.23
C PHE A 201 12.68 13.05 -13.04
N LYS A 202 11.96 12.73 -14.13
CA LYS A 202 10.63 12.12 -14.05
C LYS A 202 10.61 10.90 -13.14
N ARG A 203 11.51 9.94 -13.36
CA ARG A 203 11.58 8.72 -12.55
C ARG A 203 11.80 9.02 -11.06
N LYS A 204 12.73 9.93 -10.74
CA LYS A 204 13.04 10.30 -9.35
C LYS A 204 11.93 11.11 -8.69
N PHE A 205 11.25 11.95 -9.46
CA PHE A 205 10.09 12.74 -9.03
C PHE A 205 8.89 11.83 -8.73
N GLU A 206 8.54 10.93 -9.64
CA GLU A 206 7.48 9.93 -9.43
C GLU A 206 7.74 9.11 -8.17
N TYR A 207 8.98 8.62 -7.98
CA TYR A 207 9.36 7.94 -6.73
C TYR A 207 9.13 8.79 -5.48
N CYS A 208 9.50 10.08 -5.52
CA CYS A 208 9.32 11.00 -4.40
C CYS A 208 7.84 11.18 -4.01
N ILE A 209 6.96 11.27 -5.01
CA ILE A 209 5.54 11.61 -4.78
C ILE A 209 4.64 10.40 -4.60
N SER A 210 5.06 9.21 -5.04
CA SER A 210 4.23 7.99 -4.97
C SER A 210 4.65 7.03 -3.84
N ASP A 211 5.95 6.93 -3.58
CA ASP A 211 6.54 5.80 -2.82
C ASP A 211 7.40 6.24 -1.63
N MET A 212 7.80 7.52 -1.58
CA MET A 212 8.69 8.00 -0.54
C MET A 212 7.91 8.62 0.62
N ASN A 213 7.72 7.85 1.69
CA ASN A 213 7.24 8.37 2.97
C ASN A 213 8.31 8.25 4.02
N SER A 214 8.81 9.41 4.42
CA SER A 214 9.94 9.56 5.32
C SER A 214 9.78 10.81 6.16
N HIS A 215 10.69 11.00 7.12
CA HIS A 215 10.77 12.26 7.85
C HIS A 215 10.93 13.44 6.87
N PRO A 216 10.28 14.59 7.07
CA PRO A 216 10.27 15.72 6.14
C PRO A 216 11.67 16.20 5.75
N ALA A 217 12.63 16.18 6.69
CA ALA A 217 14.02 16.49 6.41
C ALA A 217 14.65 15.60 5.31
N HIS A 218 14.30 14.31 5.27
CA HIS A 218 14.77 13.40 4.23
C HIS A 218 14.05 13.65 2.89
N LEU A 219 12.75 13.92 2.92
CA LEU A 219 11.99 14.30 1.72
C LEU A 219 12.56 15.57 1.08
N GLU A 220 12.79 16.60 1.89
CA GLU A 220 13.44 17.85 1.49
C GLU A 220 14.85 17.64 0.94
N ALA A 221 15.67 16.82 1.62
CA ALA A 221 17.02 16.54 1.16
C ALA A 221 17.03 15.83 -0.20
N TYR A 222 16.17 14.81 -0.37
CA TYR A 222 16.01 14.11 -1.64
C TYR A 222 15.50 15.04 -2.72
N TRP A 223 14.46 15.84 -2.42
CA TRP A 223 13.88 16.79 -3.35
C TRP A 223 14.89 17.82 -3.86
N LYS A 224 15.67 18.41 -2.95
CA LYS A 224 16.75 19.35 -3.30
C LYS A 224 17.84 18.70 -4.14
N ALA A 225 18.19 17.45 -3.85
CA ALA A 225 19.18 16.72 -4.65
C ALA A 225 18.69 16.55 -6.09
N ILE A 226 17.46 16.08 -6.30
CA ILE A 226 16.97 15.81 -7.66
C ILE A 226 16.69 17.09 -8.46
N ARG A 227 16.27 18.19 -7.80
CA ARG A 227 16.18 19.52 -8.43
C ARG A 227 17.54 19.99 -8.92
N ARG A 228 18.58 19.89 -8.07
CA ARG A 228 19.93 20.31 -8.41
C ARG A 228 20.50 19.52 -9.59
N GLU A 229 20.30 18.21 -9.59
CA GLU A 229 20.73 17.34 -10.69
C GLU A 229 20.06 17.72 -12.02
N ALA A 230 18.78 18.10 -11.98
CA ALA A 230 18.02 18.55 -13.15
C ALA A 230 18.24 20.05 -13.52
N GLY A 231 19.11 20.76 -12.80
CA GLY A 231 19.36 22.19 -13.04
C GLY A 231 18.21 23.12 -12.64
N ILE A 232 17.27 22.65 -11.81
CA ILE A 232 16.15 23.43 -11.29
C ILE A 232 16.66 24.23 -10.08
N PRO A 233 16.46 25.57 -10.00
CA PRO A 233 16.84 26.38 -8.85
C PRO A 233 16.26 25.80 -7.55
N VAL A 234 16.99 25.87 -6.43
CA VAL A 234 16.57 25.39 -5.10
C VAL A 234 16.22 26.57 -4.20
#